data_AF-A0A9W8UN69-F1
#
_entry.id   AF-A0A9W8UN69-F1
#
_cell.length_a   1.000
_cell.length_b   1.000
_cell.length_c   1.000
_cell.angle_alpha   90.00
_cell.angle_beta   90.00
_cell.angle_gamma   90.00
#
_symmetry.space_group_name_H-M   'P 1'
#
loop_
_entity.id
_entity.type
_entity.pdbx_description
1 polymer ?
#
loop_
_entity_poly.entity_id
_entity_poly.type
_entity_poly.pdbx_seq_one_letter_code
_entity_poly.pdbx_strand_id
1 'polypeptide(L)'
;MEATGSTPALSLEERGRQTTERMRLLRESVDRLYWTLAGDFPACASVMKTSKSGRDGLEPLQNPDGTWHEIALLPVNQPPVASIEASLRFLDEWEHDWVEHHERHEGAEYITYGELGHEDRPFAREMKEDGSWDEDSNTEFLNRCCGRDRPINWRDLTLHVAASTDSGFVTIKDFVSAVHPWLMSLRDDLAEAKVDSPLCSPGPLDVALEATWIVDARHVPEVDIEVEDYWVKQFRPPLPMTEGLKEAIRLARAERLSKAA
;
A
#
# COMPACT_ATOMS: atom_id res chain seq x y z
N MET A 1 3.67 -51.51 -18.89
CA MET A 1 4.60 -50.48 -19.41
C MET A 1 3.74 -49.31 -19.82
N GLU A 2 3.48 -48.39 -18.90
CA GLU A 2 2.64 -47.22 -19.15
C GLU A 2 3.49 -46.10 -19.75
N ALA A 3 2.95 -45.49 -20.80
CA ALA A 3 3.57 -44.42 -21.56
C ALA A 3 3.40 -43.09 -20.82
N THR A 4 4.51 -42.44 -20.50
CA THR A 4 4.55 -41.05 -20.03
C THR A 4 4.15 -40.13 -21.18
N GLY A 5 2.96 -39.56 -21.12
CA GLY A 5 2.51 -38.51 -22.03
C GLY A 5 3.36 -37.24 -21.84
N SER A 6 4.15 -36.91 -22.84
CA SER A 6 4.92 -35.67 -22.89
C SER A 6 3.98 -34.52 -23.26
N THR A 7 3.77 -33.58 -22.34
CA THR A 7 2.99 -32.36 -22.59
C THR A 7 3.73 -31.50 -23.63
N PRO A 8 3.08 -31.09 -24.74
CA PRO A 8 3.75 -30.33 -25.79
C PRO A 8 4.16 -28.94 -25.28
N ALA A 9 5.38 -28.52 -25.63
CA ALA A 9 5.91 -27.21 -25.27
C ALA A 9 5.21 -26.10 -26.07
N LEU A 10 4.65 -25.11 -25.35
CA LEU A 10 3.97 -23.95 -25.93
C LEU A 10 4.94 -23.03 -26.69
N SER A 11 4.48 -22.44 -27.78
CA SER A 11 5.22 -21.45 -28.57
C SER A 11 5.47 -20.14 -27.81
N LEU A 12 6.44 -19.33 -28.23
CA LEU A 12 6.79 -18.06 -27.58
C LEU A 12 5.61 -17.08 -27.54
N GLU A 13 4.81 -17.02 -28.61
CA GLU A 13 3.63 -16.15 -28.67
C GLU A 13 2.52 -16.62 -27.74
N GLU A 14 2.29 -17.94 -27.65
CA GLU A 14 1.31 -18.51 -26.72
C GLU A 14 1.74 -18.32 -25.27
N ARG A 15 3.04 -18.44 -24.97
CA ARG A 15 3.60 -18.09 -23.66
C ARG A 15 3.41 -16.61 -23.34
N GLY A 16 3.63 -15.73 -24.32
CA GLY A 16 3.40 -14.29 -24.18
C GLY A 16 1.93 -13.97 -23.88
N ARG A 17 0.99 -14.54 -24.63
CA ARG A 17 -0.46 -14.36 -24.40
C ARG A 17 -0.89 -14.90 -23.04
N GLN A 18 -0.43 -16.10 -22.66
CA GLN A 18 -0.73 -16.67 -21.33
C GLN A 18 -0.14 -15.85 -20.19
N THR A 19 1.05 -15.26 -20.38
CA THR A 19 1.68 -14.39 -19.38
C THR A 19 0.88 -13.11 -19.19
N THR A 20 0.46 -12.46 -20.29
CA THR A 20 -0.37 -11.26 -20.24
C THR A 20 -1.76 -11.53 -19.66
N GLU A 21 -2.38 -12.65 -20.02
CA GLU A 21 -3.68 -13.06 -19.47
C GLU A 21 -3.59 -13.36 -17.97
N ARG A 22 -2.54 -14.06 -17.53
CA ARG A 22 -2.27 -14.29 -16.10
C ARG A 22 -2.01 -12.99 -15.35
N MET A 23 -1.18 -12.09 -15.88
CA MET A 23 -0.95 -10.75 -15.30
C MET A 23 -2.25 -9.99 -15.11
N ARG A 24 -3.15 -10.06 -16.10
CA ARG A 24 -4.46 -9.41 -16.04
C ARG A 24 -5.35 -10.01 -14.97
N LEU A 25 -5.47 -11.34 -14.91
CA LEU A 25 -6.29 -12.04 -13.91
C LEU A 25 -5.79 -11.75 -12.48
N LEU A 26 -4.48 -11.69 -12.30
CA LEU A 26 -3.86 -11.47 -10.99
C LEU A 26 -4.08 -10.03 -10.49
N ARG A 27 -3.87 -9.05 -11.38
CA ARG A 27 -4.22 -7.66 -11.11
C ARG A 27 -5.71 -7.53 -10.79
N GLU A 28 -6.57 -8.21 -11.55
CA GLU A 28 -8.00 -8.21 -11.30
C GLU A 28 -8.38 -8.87 -9.97
N SER A 29 -7.67 -9.91 -9.51
CA SER A 29 -7.94 -10.53 -8.21
C SER A 29 -7.53 -9.64 -7.03
N VAL A 30 -6.39 -8.96 -7.12
CA VAL A 30 -5.91 -8.06 -6.05
C VAL A 30 -6.71 -6.75 -6.04
N ASP A 31 -7.08 -6.21 -7.20
CA ASP A 31 -7.94 -5.03 -7.35
C ASP A 31 -9.37 -5.27 -6.79
N ARG A 32 -9.78 -6.53 -6.62
CA ARG A 32 -11.08 -6.91 -6.06
C ARG A 32 -11.03 -7.14 -4.54
N LEU A 33 -9.85 -7.08 -3.93
CA LEU A 33 -9.71 -7.29 -2.50
C LEU A 33 -10.19 -6.04 -1.76
N TYR A 34 -11.27 -6.20 -1.02
CA TYR A 34 -11.78 -5.20 -0.09
C TYR A 34 -11.29 -5.57 1.31
N TRP A 35 -10.19 -4.96 1.74
CA TRP A 35 -9.51 -5.35 2.97
C TRP A 35 -9.47 -4.19 3.95
N THR A 36 -10.26 -4.30 5.03
CA THR A 36 -10.28 -3.31 6.09
C THR A 36 -9.17 -3.57 7.11
N LEU A 37 -8.45 -2.54 7.53
CA LEU A 37 -7.51 -2.60 8.65
C LEU A 37 -8.27 -2.56 9.99
N ALA A 38 -9.16 -3.53 10.18
CA ALA A 38 -9.97 -3.69 11.39
C ALA A 38 -10.40 -5.15 11.52
N GLY A 39 -10.66 -5.56 12.77
CA GLY A 39 -11.07 -6.92 13.10
C GLY A 39 -9.96 -7.95 12.86
N ASP A 40 -10.35 -9.22 12.83
CA ASP A 40 -9.43 -10.36 12.68
C ASP A 40 -9.53 -10.98 11.29
N PHE A 41 -8.44 -11.58 10.83
CA PHE A 41 -8.47 -12.45 9.66
C PHE A 41 -9.29 -13.72 9.96
N PRO A 42 -10.19 -14.17 9.06
CA PRO A 42 -10.44 -13.67 7.70
C PRO A 42 -11.57 -12.64 7.56
N ALA A 43 -12.24 -12.26 8.65
CA ALA A 43 -13.37 -11.34 8.62
C ALA A 43 -13.00 -9.90 8.17
N CYS A 44 -11.72 -9.53 8.29
CA CYS A 44 -11.18 -8.25 7.83
C CYS A 44 -11.19 -8.08 6.30
N ALA A 45 -11.42 -9.15 5.53
CA ALA A 45 -11.30 -9.16 4.08
C ALA A 45 -12.58 -9.66 3.39
N SER A 46 -12.97 -8.96 2.35
CA SER A 46 -14.07 -9.29 1.46
C SER A 46 -13.65 -9.12 0.00
N VAL A 47 -14.48 -9.61 -0.91
CA VAL A 47 -14.22 -9.69 -2.33
C VAL A 47 -15.29 -8.91 -3.07
N MET A 48 -14.86 -7.95 -3.87
CA MET A 48 -15.72 -7.21 -4.77
C MET A 48 -16.16 -8.10 -5.93
N LYS A 49 -17.38 -7.95 -6.43
CA LYS A 49 -17.85 -8.69 -7.64
C LYS A 49 -17.00 -8.40 -8.86
N THR A 50 -16.64 -7.13 -9.01
CA THR A 50 -15.71 -6.63 -10.03
C THR A 50 -14.83 -5.57 -9.39
N SER A 51 -13.66 -5.28 -9.97
CA SER A 51 -12.82 -4.18 -9.46
C SER A 51 -13.54 -2.84 -9.40
N LYS A 52 -14.64 -2.64 -10.15
CA LYS A 52 -15.40 -1.37 -10.17
C LYS A 52 -16.68 -1.38 -9.33
N SER A 53 -16.94 -2.44 -8.57
CA SER A 53 -18.20 -2.56 -7.81
C SER A 53 -18.21 -1.77 -6.49
N GLY A 54 -17.06 -1.27 -6.03
CA GLY A 54 -16.96 -0.60 -4.72
C GLY A 54 -17.51 -1.48 -3.60
N ARG A 55 -18.49 -0.94 -2.85
CA ARG A 55 -19.18 -1.63 -1.74
C ARG A 55 -20.31 -2.55 -2.20
N ASP A 56 -20.65 -2.57 -3.49
CA ASP A 56 -21.88 -3.21 -3.96
C ASP A 56 -21.72 -4.73 -4.09
N GLY A 57 -22.32 -5.45 -3.14
CA GLY A 57 -22.41 -6.90 -3.16
C GLY A 57 -21.08 -7.59 -2.84
N LEU A 58 -20.38 -7.12 -1.80
CA LEU A 58 -19.18 -7.76 -1.27
C LEU A 58 -19.48 -9.21 -0.84
N GLU A 59 -18.58 -10.11 -1.22
CA GLU A 59 -18.61 -11.52 -0.84
C GLU A 59 -17.50 -11.80 0.18
N PRO A 60 -17.71 -12.64 1.20
CA PRO A 60 -16.66 -12.94 2.19
C PRO A 60 -15.43 -13.58 1.54
N LEU A 61 -14.21 -13.27 2.02
CA LEU A 61 -13.00 -13.99 1.58
C LEU A 61 -13.04 -15.47 2.00
N GLN A 62 -13.60 -15.73 3.19
CA GLN A 62 -13.97 -17.07 3.64
C GLN A 62 -15.47 -17.11 3.90
N ASN A 63 -16.15 -18.07 3.27
CA ASN A 63 -17.57 -18.30 3.47
C ASN A 63 -17.86 -18.82 4.89
N PRO A 64 -19.09 -18.66 5.41
CA PRO A 64 -19.47 -19.16 6.73
C PRO A 64 -19.33 -20.68 6.91
N ASP A 65 -19.30 -21.45 5.82
CA ASP A 65 -19.07 -22.89 5.82
C ASP A 65 -17.57 -23.28 5.90
N GLY A 66 -16.68 -22.28 5.94
CA GLY A 66 -15.23 -22.43 6.00
C GLY A 66 -14.56 -22.54 4.63
N THR A 67 -15.31 -22.53 3.52
CA THR A 67 -14.76 -22.56 2.17
C THR A 67 -14.15 -21.22 1.76
N TRP A 68 -13.02 -21.25 1.05
CA TRP A 68 -12.33 -20.03 0.60
C TRP A 68 -12.87 -19.56 -0.76
N HIS A 69 -12.98 -18.25 -0.94
CA HIS A 69 -13.26 -17.68 -2.26
C HIS A 69 -12.12 -18.02 -3.22
N GLU A 70 -12.42 -18.25 -4.51
CA GLU A 70 -11.43 -18.59 -5.55
C GLU A 70 -10.21 -17.65 -5.58
N ILE A 71 -10.40 -16.33 -5.37
CA ILE A 71 -9.29 -15.37 -5.38
C ILE A 71 -8.31 -15.59 -4.23
N ALA A 72 -8.76 -16.13 -3.10
CA ALA A 72 -7.90 -16.36 -1.95
C ALA A 72 -6.78 -17.37 -2.26
N LEU A 73 -7.00 -18.24 -3.24
CA LEU A 73 -6.07 -19.29 -3.68
C LEU A 73 -5.19 -18.85 -4.88
N LEU A 74 -5.43 -17.67 -5.44
CA LEU A 74 -4.61 -17.12 -6.52
C LEU A 74 -3.30 -16.55 -5.96
N PRO A 75 -2.22 -16.50 -6.77
CA PRO A 75 -0.98 -15.88 -6.33
C PRO A 75 -1.21 -14.39 -6.07
N VAL A 76 -0.55 -13.84 -5.06
CA VAL A 76 -0.69 -12.42 -4.69
C VAL A 76 0.17 -11.50 -5.58
N ASN A 77 1.24 -12.05 -6.18
CA ASN A 77 2.16 -11.30 -7.03
C ASN A 77 2.41 -11.98 -8.38
N GLN A 78 2.96 -11.22 -9.32
CA GLN A 78 3.35 -11.70 -10.63
C GLN A 78 4.79 -11.26 -10.98
N PRO A 79 5.70 -12.19 -11.29
CA PRO A 79 5.51 -13.66 -11.32
C PRO A 79 5.26 -14.26 -9.92
N PRO A 80 4.54 -15.41 -9.81
CA PRO A 80 4.35 -16.10 -8.53
C PRO A 80 5.69 -16.50 -7.92
N VAL A 81 5.89 -16.21 -6.64
CA VAL A 81 7.11 -16.54 -5.89
C VAL A 81 6.77 -17.30 -4.61
N ALA A 82 7.74 -18.04 -4.07
CA ALA A 82 7.59 -18.80 -2.84
C ALA A 82 7.64 -17.93 -1.56
N SER A 83 8.17 -16.71 -1.65
CA SER A 83 8.24 -15.77 -0.52
C SER A 83 8.25 -14.31 -0.99
N ILE A 84 7.70 -13.42 -0.17
CA ILE A 84 7.61 -11.98 -0.41
C ILE A 84 8.04 -11.23 0.86
N GLU A 85 8.75 -10.12 0.70
CA GLU A 85 8.99 -9.16 1.78
C GLU A 85 7.99 -8.02 1.63
N ALA A 86 6.92 -8.05 2.41
CA ALA A 86 5.92 -6.97 2.41
C ALA A 86 6.51 -5.72 3.06
N SER A 87 6.28 -4.54 2.46
CA SER A 87 6.78 -3.26 2.95
C SER A 87 5.73 -2.16 2.86
N LEU A 88 5.96 -1.04 3.56
CA LEU A 88 5.06 0.11 3.62
C LEU A 88 5.81 1.36 3.16
N ARG A 89 5.68 1.72 1.87
CA ARG A 89 6.45 2.82 1.27
C ARG A 89 6.30 4.14 2.02
N PHE A 90 5.10 4.45 2.49
CA PHE A 90 4.85 5.72 3.20
C PHE A 90 5.51 5.79 4.58
N LEU A 91 5.89 4.65 5.18
CA LEU A 91 6.67 4.66 6.43
C LEU A 91 8.13 5.01 6.20
N ASP A 92 8.70 4.66 5.03
CA ASP A 92 10.06 5.07 4.67
C ASP A 92 10.16 6.60 4.51
N GLU A 93 9.06 7.24 4.10
CA GLU A 93 8.92 8.69 3.91
C GLU A 93 8.47 9.42 5.18
N TRP A 94 7.98 8.71 6.21
CA TRP A 94 7.34 9.33 7.39
C TRP A 94 8.24 10.33 8.12
N GLU A 95 9.52 10.00 8.35
CA GLU A 95 10.45 10.93 8.99
C GLU A 95 10.60 12.24 8.20
N HIS A 96 10.67 12.13 6.87
CA HIS A 96 10.80 13.28 5.98
C HIS A 96 9.53 14.13 5.99
N ASP A 97 8.38 13.49 5.81
CA ASP A 97 7.05 14.13 5.84
C ASP A 97 6.80 14.82 7.19
N TRP A 98 7.19 14.17 8.30
CA TRP A 98 7.09 14.74 9.63
C TRP A 98 7.92 16.03 9.74
N VAL A 99 9.16 16.05 9.25
CA VAL A 99 9.98 17.27 9.29
C VAL A 99 9.38 18.38 8.44
N GLU A 100 8.97 18.08 7.19
CA GLU A 100 8.36 19.07 6.30
C GLU A 100 7.09 19.69 6.93
N HIS A 101 6.28 18.84 7.57
CA HIS A 101 5.06 19.27 8.25
C HIS A 101 5.35 20.12 9.48
N HIS A 102 6.35 19.76 10.29
CA HIS A 102 6.55 20.33 11.63
C HIS A 102 7.60 21.45 11.70
N GLU A 103 8.49 21.62 10.71
CA GLU A 103 9.60 22.60 10.74
C GLU A 103 9.13 24.06 10.87
N ARG A 104 7.89 24.38 10.48
CA ARG A 104 7.33 25.74 10.52
C ARG A 104 6.45 26.00 11.73
N HIS A 105 6.29 25.04 12.63
CA HIS A 105 5.47 25.20 13.83
C HIS A 105 6.19 26.01 14.89
N GLU A 106 5.46 26.86 15.62
CA GLU A 106 6.03 27.66 16.72
C GLU A 106 6.56 26.79 17.88
N GLY A 107 6.10 25.54 17.99
CA GLY A 107 6.53 24.56 19.00
C GLY A 107 7.58 23.56 18.51
N ALA A 108 8.28 23.86 17.41
CA ALA A 108 9.36 23.04 16.88
C ALA A 108 10.61 23.16 17.78
N GLU A 109 11.07 22.04 18.34
CA GLU A 109 12.24 21.97 19.22
C GLU A 109 13.42 21.36 18.46
N TYR A 110 14.45 22.18 18.28
CA TYR A 110 15.70 21.80 17.61
C TYR A 110 16.80 21.52 18.63
N ILE A 111 17.62 20.52 18.33
CA ILE A 111 18.88 20.24 19.01
C ILE A 111 20.00 20.13 17.98
N THR A 112 21.25 20.21 18.40
CA THR A 112 22.36 19.99 17.47
C THR A 112 22.59 18.50 17.26
N TYR A 113 22.98 18.10 16.04
CA TYR A 113 23.25 16.71 15.72
C TYR A 113 24.27 16.06 16.68
N GLY A 114 25.24 16.83 17.16
CA GLY A 114 26.22 16.37 18.16
C GLY A 114 25.62 15.97 19.51
N GLU A 115 24.47 16.53 19.89
CA GLU A 115 23.76 16.27 21.15
C GLU A 115 22.83 15.05 21.09
N LEU A 116 22.59 14.49 19.90
CA LEU A 116 21.76 13.30 19.73
C LEU A 116 22.37 12.08 20.43
N GLY A 117 21.51 11.23 20.99
CA GLY A 117 21.88 9.90 21.41
C GLY A 117 22.43 9.08 20.24
N HIS A 118 23.26 8.07 20.52
CA HIS A 118 23.79 7.20 19.46
C HIS A 118 22.68 6.48 18.68
N GLU A 119 21.58 6.15 19.36
CA GLU A 119 20.42 5.45 18.79
C GLU A 119 19.52 6.36 17.94
N ASP A 120 19.65 7.69 18.12
CA ASP A 120 18.80 8.71 17.48
C ASP A 120 19.46 9.37 16.26
N ARG A 121 20.62 8.86 15.82
CA ARG A 121 21.42 9.44 14.73
C ARG A 121 21.10 8.77 13.40
N PRO A 122 20.37 9.44 12.49
CA PRO A 122 20.01 8.84 11.20
C PRO A 122 21.18 8.62 10.23
N PHE A 123 22.32 9.32 10.38
CA PHE A 123 23.38 9.34 9.36
C PHE A 123 24.71 8.68 9.79
N ALA A 124 25.06 8.72 11.08
CA ALA A 124 26.35 8.23 11.58
C ALA A 124 26.12 7.15 12.66
N ARG A 125 26.45 5.89 12.32
CA ARG A 125 26.37 4.73 13.23
C ARG A 125 27.63 4.49 14.06
N GLU A 126 28.74 5.17 13.75
CA GLU A 126 30.02 5.02 14.44
C GLU A 126 30.65 6.39 14.68
N MET A 127 31.13 6.63 15.89
CA MET A 127 31.90 7.83 16.25
C MET A 127 33.27 7.81 15.57
N LYS A 128 33.77 8.95 15.09
CA LYS A 128 35.15 9.00 14.58
C LYS A 128 36.14 8.76 15.71
N GLU A 129 37.33 8.29 15.32
CA GLU A 129 38.42 7.93 16.24
C GLU A 129 38.89 9.10 17.13
N ASP A 130 38.61 10.35 16.73
CA ASP A 130 38.92 11.58 17.48
C ASP A 130 37.83 12.00 18.48
N GLY A 131 36.74 11.24 18.60
CA GLY A 131 35.60 11.56 19.45
C GLY A 131 34.66 12.63 18.88
N SER A 132 34.91 13.11 17.66
CA SER A 132 33.95 13.88 16.89
C SER A 132 32.96 12.96 16.19
N TRP A 133 31.73 13.42 16.05
CA TRP A 133 30.68 12.62 15.43
C TRP A 133 30.59 12.83 13.93
N ASP A 134 30.80 14.05 13.45
CA ASP A 134 31.02 14.40 12.04
C ASP A 134 31.29 15.91 11.91
N GLU A 135 31.74 16.36 10.73
CA GLU A 135 31.90 17.80 10.39
C GLU A 135 30.57 18.57 10.57
N ASP A 136 29.45 17.85 10.49
CA ASP A 136 28.08 18.36 10.55
C ASP A 136 27.46 18.33 11.96
N SER A 137 28.26 18.14 13.02
CA SER A 137 27.77 18.10 14.41
C SER A 137 27.00 19.35 14.87
N ASN A 138 27.21 20.49 14.21
CA ASN A 138 26.46 21.74 14.46
C ASN A 138 25.15 21.85 13.65
N THR A 139 24.80 20.84 12.86
CA THR A 139 23.57 20.85 12.06
C THR A 139 22.36 20.78 12.98
N GLU A 140 21.42 21.71 12.78
CA GLU A 140 20.16 21.72 13.51
C GLU A 140 19.32 20.50 13.13
N PHE A 141 18.88 19.76 14.12
CA PHE A 141 18.04 18.59 14.00
C PHE A 141 16.72 18.85 14.71
N LEU A 142 15.63 18.89 13.95
CA LEU A 142 14.29 18.96 14.53
C LEU A 142 14.02 17.64 15.27
N ASN A 143 13.91 17.71 16.60
CA ASN A 143 13.83 16.55 17.47
C ASN A 143 12.40 16.31 17.97
N ARG A 144 11.68 17.37 18.33
CA ARG A 144 10.31 17.28 18.86
C ARG A 144 9.44 18.39 18.28
N CYS A 145 8.16 18.11 18.15
CA CYS A 145 7.16 19.10 17.80
C CYS A 145 5.76 18.57 18.16
N CYS A 146 4.82 19.47 18.45
CA CYS A 146 3.42 19.11 18.75
C CYS A 146 3.27 18.08 19.90
N GLY A 147 4.22 18.05 20.85
CA GLY A 147 4.24 17.10 21.95
C GLY A 147 4.72 15.69 21.60
N ARG A 148 5.12 15.44 20.35
CA ARG A 148 5.64 14.15 19.85
C ARG A 148 7.13 14.23 19.53
N ASP A 149 7.81 13.10 19.68
CA ASP A 149 9.17 12.90 19.20
C ASP A 149 9.17 12.68 17.68
N ARG A 150 10.28 13.04 17.04
CA ARG A 150 10.49 12.75 15.62
C ARG A 150 10.49 11.24 15.39
N PRO A 151 9.70 10.72 14.44
CA PRO A 151 9.66 9.31 14.13
C PRO A 151 10.96 8.91 13.41
N ILE A 152 11.84 8.23 14.14
CA ILE A 152 13.11 7.70 13.64
C ILE A 152 13.06 6.18 13.50
N ASN A 153 13.92 5.60 12.65
CA ASN A 153 14.09 4.15 12.49
C ASN A 153 12.90 3.38 11.89
N TRP A 154 12.04 4.05 11.11
CA TRP A 154 10.91 3.42 10.42
C TRP A 154 11.23 2.95 8.99
N ARG A 155 12.42 3.28 8.49
CA ARG A 155 12.89 2.84 7.17
C ARG A 155 13.17 1.35 7.15
N ASP A 156 12.94 0.73 6.00
CA ASP A 156 13.22 -0.68 5.73
C ASP A 156 12.40 -1.66 6.59
N LEU A 157 11.29 -1.21 7.17
CA LEU A 157 10.39 -2.08 7.93
C LEU A 157 9.68 -3.05 6.97
N THR A 158 10.06 -4.32 7.03
CA THR A 158 9.50 -5.37 6.18
C THR A 158 8.98 -6.58 6.96
N LEU A 159 8.02 -7.28 6.38
CA LEU A 159 7.50 -8.56 6.86
C LEU A 159 7.74 -9.66 5.83
N HIS A 160 8.50 -10.68 6.20
CA HIS A 160 8.66 -11.87 5.36
C HIS A 160 7.42 -12.77 5.40
N VAL A 161 6.80 -12.95 4.23
CA VAL A 161 5.64 -13.82 3.99
C VAL A 161 6.08 -15.02 3.16
N ALA A 162 5.87 -16.22 3.68
CA ALA A 162 6.16 -17.47 2.97
C ALA A 162 4.89 -18.12 2.41
N ALA A 163 5.02 -18.81 1.28
CA ALA A 163 3.97 -19.64 0.73
C ALA A 163 3.60 -20.78 1.68
N SER A 164 2.31 -21.09 1.76
CA SER A 164 1.88 -22.37 2.33
C SER A 164 2.51 -23.54 1.56
N THR A 165 2.85 -24.62 2.26
CA THR A 165 3.61 -25.75 1.69
C THR A 165 2.95 -26.39 0.47
N ASP A 166 1.63 -26.25 0.36
CA ASP A 166 0.82 -26.91 -0.67
C ASP A 166 0.74 -26.13 -2.01
N SER A 167 0.93 -24.81 -2.01
CA SER A 167 0.76 -23.97 -3.21
C SER A 167 2.05 -23.80 -4.00
N GLY A 168 3.20 -23.78 -3.32
CA GLY A 168 4.50 -23.45 -3.93
C GLY A 168 4.67 -21.97 -4.29
N PHE A 169 3.67 -21.13 -4.02
CA PHE A 169 3.70 -19.68 -4.19
C PHE A 169 2.83 -18.98 -3.14
N VAL A 170 3.14 -17.72 -2.83
CA VAL A 170 2.36 -16.91 -1.88
C VAL A 170 0.98 -16.61 -2.47
N THR A 171 -0.06 -17.13 -1.82
CA THR A 171 -1.45 -16.84 -2.19
C THR A 171 -1.96 -15.54 -1.57
N ILE A 172 -3.06 -14.99 -2.08
CA ILE A 172 -3.75 -13.85 -1.43
C ILE A 172 -4.09 -14.20 0.03
N LYS A 173 -4.54 -15.43 0.28
CA LYS A 173 -4.79 -15.92 1.65
C LYS A 173 -3.55 -15.85 2.52
N ASP A 174 -2.42 -16.43 2.07
CA ASP A 174 -1.17 -16.44 2.82
C ASP A 174 -0.74 -15.01 3.17
N PHE A 175 -0.77 -14.13 2.17
CA PHE A 175 -0.40 -12.73 2.31
C PHE A 175 -1.26 -11.98 3.32
N VAL A 176 -2.59 -11.98 3.13
CA VAL A 176 -3.51 -11.28 4.04
C VAL A 176 -3.42 -11.84 5.46
N SER A 177 -3.30 -13.16 5.61
CA SER A 177 -3.21 -13.80 6.94
C SER A 177 -1.95 -13.42 7.73
N ALA A 178 -0.84 -13.13 7.05
CA ALA A 178 0.41 -12.73 7.68
C ALA A 178 0.50 -11.21 7.86
N VAL A 179 0.11 -10.45 6.84
CA VAL A 179 0.25 -8.98 6.80
C VAL A 179 -0.80 -8.30 7.67
N HIS A 180 -2.04 -8.81 7.75
CA HIS A 180 -3.10 -8.16 8.53
C HIS A 180 -2.76 -8.01 10.02
N PRO A 181 -2.35 -9.06 10.75
CA PRO A 181 -1.96 -8.90 12.15
C PRO A 181 -0.74 -7.99 12.34
N TRP A 182 0.21 -8.00 11.39
CA TRP A 182 1.36 -7.10 11.42
C TRP A 182 0.94 -5.64 11.27
N LEU A 183 0.10 -5.30 10.29
CA LEU A 183 -0.44 -3.94 10.15
C LEU A 183 -1.27 -3.52 11.37
N MET A 184 -2.07 -4.43 11.92
CA MET A 184 -2.84 -4.16 13.14
C MET A 184 -1.94 -3.86 14.34
N SER A 185 -0.75 -4.46 14.41
CA SER A 185 0.23 -4.17 15.48
C SER A 185 0.87 -2.78 15.36
N LEU A 186 0.79 -2.16 14.19
CA LEU A 186 1.35 -0.84 13.88
C LEU A 186 0.27 0.24 13.75
N ARG A 187 -1.00 -0.08 14.04
CA ARG A 187 -2.15 0.74 13.62
C ARG A 187 -2.05 2.21 14.00
N ASP A 188 -1.61 2.50 15.23
CA ASP A 188 -1.50 3.87 15.73
C ASP A 188 -0.37 4.62 14.99
N ASP A 189 0.79 3.98 14.82
CA ASP A 189 1.92 4.52 14.05
C ASP A 189 1.54 4.79 12.58
N LEU A 190 0.78 3.88 11.95
CA LEU A 190 0.30 4.06 10.58
C LEU A 190 -0.64 5.27 10.47
N ALA A 191 -1.50 5.49 11.47
CA ALA A 191 -2.40 6.63 11.51
C ALA A 191 -1.61 7.94 11.67
N GLU A 192 -0.61 7.96 12.56
CA GLU A 192 0.27 9.11 12.75
C GLU A 192 1.05 9.44 11.47
N ALA A 193 1.64 8.45 10.82
CA ALA A 193 2.35 8.64 9.55
C ALA A 193 1.44 9.24 8.47
N LYS A 194 0.18 8.81 8.40
CA LYS A 194 -0.78 9.38 7.45
C LYS A 194 -1.17 10.81 7.81
N VAL A 195 -1.31 11.16 9.09
CA VAL A 195 -1.59 12.54 9.54
C VAL A 195 -0.48 13.50 9.10
N ASP A 196 0.76 13.07 9.26
CA ASP A 196 1.95 13.88 8.94
C ASP A 196 2.19 14.00 7.42
N SER A 197 1.64 13.10 6.61
CA SER A 197 1.81 13.11 5.16
C SER A 197 1.14 14.33 4.49
N PRO A 198 1.91 15.15 3.74
CA PRO A 198 1.37 16.35 3.10
C PRO A 198 0.40 16.06 1.95
N LEU A 199 0.47 14.86 1.37
CA LEU A 199 -0.33 14.46 0.21
C LEU A 199 -1.64 13.75 0.60
N CYS A 200 -1.64 13.05 1.73
CA CYS A 200 -2.68 12.07 2.06
C CYS A 200 -3.27 12.23 3.46
N SER A 201 -3.00 13.35 4.15
CA SER A 201 -3.52 13.59 5.49
C SER A 201 -5.05 13.44 5.56
N PRO A 202 -5.57 12.53 6.40
CA PRO A 202 -7.01 12.38 6.62
C PRO A 202 -7.59 13.51 7.49
N GLY A 203 -6.74 14.37 8.05
CA GLY A 203 -7.09 15.38 9.03
C GLY A 203 -6.36 15.16 10.37
N PRO A 204 -6.91 15.66 11.48
CA PRO A 204 -6.35 15.47 12.82
C PRO A 204 -6.25 13.99 13.25
N LEU A 205 -5.37 13.70 14.22
CA LEU A 205 -5.07 12.33 14.66
C LEU A 205 -6.28 11.59 15.26
N ASP A 206 -7.14 12.26 16.01
CA ASP A 206 -8.38 11.66 16.53
C ASP A 206 -9.31 11.20 15.39
N VAL A 207 -9.43 12.00 14.33
CA VAL A 207 -10.16 11.63 13.11
C VAL A 207 -9.47 10.46 12.38
N ALA A 208 -8.14 10.46 12.31
CA ALA A 208 -7.37 9.41 11.67
C ALA A 208 -7.52 8.05 12.38
N LEU A 209 -7.51 8.04 13.72
CA LEU A 209 -7.65 6.82 14.53
C LEU A 209 -9.06 6.20 14.44
N GLU A 210 -10.09 7.04 14.31
CA GLU A 210 -11.48 6.62 14.12
C GLU A 210 -11.83 6.27 12.67
N ALA A 211 -10.98 6.61 11.71
CA ALA A 211 -11.23 6.34 10.30
C ALA A 211 -11.24 4.84 9.98
N THR A 212 -12.09 4.45 9.02
CA THR A 212 -12.00 3.14 8.40
C THR A 212 -10.89 3.16 7.36
N TRP A 213 -9.82 2.43 7.65
CA TRP A 213 -8.68 2.27 6.74
C TRP A 213 -8.87 1.02 5.88
N ILE A 214 -8.58 1.17 4.59
CA ILE A 214 -8.48 0.09 3.62
C ILE A 214 -7.01 -0.16 3.32
N VAL A 215 -6.62 -1.43 3.36
CA VAL A 215 -5.30 -1.87 2.95
C VAL A 215 -5.30 -2.06 1.44
N ASP A 216 -4.50 -1.26 0.75
CA ASP A 216 -4.31 -1.32 -0.69
C ASP A 216 -3.15 -2.25 -1.05
N ALA A 217 -3.49 -3.43 -1.54
CA ALA A 217 -2.53 -4.45 -1.96
C ALA A 217 -2.19 -4.40 -3.47
N ARG A 218 -2.67 -3.40 -4.23
CA ARG A 218 -2.51 -3.37 -5.71
C ARG A 218 -1.07 -3.30 -6.19
N HIS A 219 -0.14 -2.93 -5.31
CA HIS A 219 1.28 -2.73 -5.60
C HIS A 219 2.20 -3.71 -4.85
N VAL A 220 1.67 -4.86 -4.41
CA VAL A 220 2.44 -5.94 -3.77
C VAL A 220 3.78 -6.16 -4.51
N PRO A 221 4.91 -6.19 -3.79
CA PRO A 221 5.04 -6.39 -2.33
C PRO A 221 4.80 -5.17 -1.46
N GLU A 222 4.72 -3.98 -2.05
CA GLU A 222 4.46 -2.76 -1.32
C GLU A 222 2.96 -2.60 -1.06
N VAL A 223 2.64 -2.33 0.20
CA VAL A 223 1.28 -2.11 0.67
C VAL A 223 1.11 -0.64 1.02
N ASP A 224 -0.08 -0.11 0.76
CA ASP A 224 -0.48 1.20 1.25
C ASP A 224 -1.75 1.10 2.09
N ILE A 225 -2.07 2.14 2.84
CA ILE A 225 -3.37 2.28 3.50
C ILE A 225 -4.04 3.60 3.07
N GLU A 226 -5.34 3.52 2.83
CA GLU A 226 -6.16 4.66 2.42
C GLU A 226 -7.41 4.74 3.28
N VAL A 227 -7.91 5.95 3.54
CA VAL A 227 -9.25 6.12 4.09
C VAL A 227 -10.26 5.54 3.09
N GLU A 228 -11.17 4.70 3.58
CA GLU A 228 -12.13 3.95 2.76
C GLU A 228 -12.88 4.83 1.76
N ASP A 229 -13.32 6.02 2.17
CA ASP A 229 -14.06 6.94 1.31
C ASP A 229 -13.22 7.51 0.16
N TYR A 230 -11.90 7.62 0.31
CA TYR A 230 -10.99 7.98 -0.77
C TYR A 230 -10.73 6.78 -1.68
N TRP A 231 -10.45 5.63 -1.10
CA TRP A 231 -10.21 4.39 -1.82
C TRP A 231 -11.41 3.99 -2.71
N VAL A 232 -12.63 3.99 -2.17
CA VAL A 232 -13.86 3.64 -2.91
C VAL A 232 -14.12 4.60 -4.08
N LYS A 233 -13.73 5.88 -3.99
CA LYS A 233 -13.90 6.84 -5.11
C LYS A 233 -13.11 6.42 -6.35
N GLN A 234 -12.01 5.69 -6.19
CA GLN A 234 -11.19 5.20 -7.31
C GLN A 234 -11.92 4.13 -8.14
N PHE A 235 -12.90 3.45 -7.54
CA PHE A 235 -13.64 2.34 -8.17
C PHE A 235 -15.04 2.73 -8.64
N ARG A 236 -15.52 3.93 -8.31
CA ARG A 236 -16.80 4.40 -8.84
C ARG A 236 -16.70 4.55 -10.36
N PRO A 237 -17.67 4.05 -11.14
CA PRO A 237 -17.73 4.38 -12.56
C PRO A 237 -17.76 5.91 -12.71
N PRO A 238 -17.09 6.47 -13.73
CA PRO A 238 -17.14 7.90 -13.97
C PRO A 238 -18.61 8.32 -14.03
N LEU A 239 -18.94 9.42 -13.36
CA LEU A 239 -20.31 9.95 -13.32
C LEU A 239 -20.90 9.88 -14.74
N PRO A 240 -22.14 9.35 -14.91
CA PRO A 240 -22.75 9.27 -16.22
C PRO A 240 -22.70 10.65 -16.84
N MET A 241 -22.01 10.77 -17.99
CA MET A 241 -21.90 12.04 -18.69
C MET A 241 -23.32 12.56 -18.92
N THR A 242 -23.62 13.74 -18.38
CA THR A 242 -24.89 14.40 -18.64
C THR A 242 -25.00 14.66 -20.14
N GLU A 243 -26.21 14.63 -20.70
CA GLU A 243 -26.40 14.96 -22.12
C GLU A 243 -25.85 16.35 -22.46
N GLY A 244 -25.93 17.29 -21.50
CA GLY A 244 -25.29 18.62 -21.64
C GLY A 244 -23.77 18.56 -21.76
N LEU A 245 -23.08 17.71 -20.98
CA LEU A 245 -21.64 17.54 -21.08
C LEU A 245 -21.23 16.83 -22.38
N LYS A 246 -22.01 15.83 -22.82
CA LYS A 246 -21.80 15.14 -24.11
C LYS A 246 -21.90 16.13 -25.27
N GLU A 247 -22.91 17.00 -25.23
CA GLU A 247 -23.13 17.98 -26.29
C GLU A 247 -22.06 19.08 -26.29
N ALA A 248 -21.64 19.54 -25.12
CA ALA A 248 -20.53 20.48 -24.99
C ALA A 248 -19.20 19.91 -25.56
N ILE A 249 -18.91 18.63 -25.30
CA ILE A 249 -17.73 17.95 -25.85
C ILE A 249 -17.83 17.81 -27.37
N ARG A 250 -19.02 17.48 -27.91
CA ARG A 250 -19.24 17.41 -29.37
C ARG A 250 -19.02 18.76 -30.04
N LEU A 251 -19.60 19.83 -29.48
CA LEU A 251 -19.46 21.20 -29.99
C LEU A 251 -17.99 21.66 -29.94
N ALA A 252 -17.31 21.46 -28.81
CA ALA A 252 -15.89 21.81 -28.68
C ALA A 252 -14.99 21.05 -29.66
N ARG A 253 -15.32 19.78 -29.96
CA ARG A 253 -14.60 18.96 -30.95
C ARG A 253 -14.86 19.43 -32.37
N ALA A 254 -16.11 19.79 -32.70
CA ALA A 254 -16.48 20.36 -33.99
C ALA A 254 -15.78 21.71 -34.23
N GLU A 255 -15.73 22.57 -33.21
CA GLU A 255 -15.08 23.88 -33.28
C GLU A 255 -13.55 23.77 -33.44
N ARG A 256 -12.92 22.79 -32.78
CA ARG A 256 -11.49 22.49 -32.98
C ARG A 256 -11.19 22.00 -34.39
N LEU A 257 -12.05 21.16 -34.95
CA LEU A 257 -11.88 20.64 -36.30
C LEU A 257 -12.14 21.71 -37.37
N SER A 258 -13.06 22.65 -37.13
CA SER A 258 -13.30 23.77 -38.04
C SER A 258 -12.22 24.85 -37.99
N LYS A 259 -11.48 24.98 -36.88
CA LYS A 259 -10.33 25.90 -36.77
C LYS A 259 -9.01 25.31 -37.29
N ALA A 260 -8.97 24.00 -37.52
CA ALA A 260 -7.81 23.29 -38.05
C ALA A 260 -7.87 23.07 -39.58
N ALA A 261 -8.97 23.48 -40.23
CA ALA A 261 -9.18 23.48 -41.68
C ALA A 261 -9.05 24.92 -42.22
#